data_AF-K9R6E0-F1
#
_entry.id   AF-K9R6E0-F1
#
_cell.length_a   1.000
_cell.length_b   1.000
_cell.length_c   1.000
_cell.angle_alpha   90.00
_cell.angle_beta   90.00
_cell.angle_gamma   90.00
#
_symmetry.space_group_name_H-M   'P 1'
#
loop_
_entity.id
_entity.type
_entity.pdbx_description
1 polymer ?
#
loop_
_entity_poly.entity_id
_entity_poly.type
_entity_poly.pdbx_seq_one_letter_code
_entity_poly.pdbx_strand_id
1 'polypeptide(L)'
;MTQTAITKRITTIAEAEKQFNLVRTADVNFFTEWRENLADIIDAEKAVLDRIKARYRYHRVNGNLAESLVNLLVLSPLLELAGFYDPPYLMQGEVAVEVSTSVAESEVSDEILRGRIDFLVVSKGLWIAVLESKGTEINLDMAIPQTLTYMMANPDATKPVFAMATNGGDFFFLKLNRQGTPQYDISRIFSLLPLQNELYDVLKILKQLGKGIEDID
;
A
#
# COMPACT_ATOMS: atom_id res chain seq x y z
N MET A 1 -12.77 -11.64 25.13
CA MET A 1 -12.05 -11.02 23.99
C MET A 1 -13.05 -10.24 23.18
N THR A 2 -12.85 -8.92 23.10
CA THR A 2 -13.67 -8.04 22.27
C THR A 2 -13.06 -8.00 20.88
N GLN A 3 -13.89 -8.19 19.85
CA GLN A 3 -13.45 -8.12 18.45
C GLN A 3 -13.84 -6.77 17.88
N THR A 4 -12.85 -6.02 17.39
CA THR A 4 -13.05 -4.67 16.87
C THR A 4 -12.48 -4.58 15.47
N ALA A 5 -13.17 -3.86 14.58
CA ALA A 5 -12.62 -3.60 13.24
C ALA A 5 -11.45 -2.61 13.36
N ILE A 6 -10.33 -2.87 12.67
CA ILE A 6 -9.16 -1.97 12.62
C ILE A 6 -9.61 -0.54 12.27
N THR A 7 -10.49 -0.42 11.27
CA THR A 7 -11.05 0.85 10.77
C THR A 7 -11.88 1.63 11.79
N LYS A 8 -12.29 1.01 12.90
CA LYS A 8 -13.05 1.67 13.98
C LYS A 8 -12.18 2.05 15.17
N ARG A 9 -11.02 1.39 15.33
CA ARG A 9 -10.17 1.53 16.52
C ARG A 9 -8.92 2.38 16.30
N ILE A 10 -8.35 2.28 15.09
CA ILE A 10 -7.16 3.01 14.68
C ILE A 10 -7.58 3.87 13.49
N THR A 11 -8.04 5.08 13.81
CA THR A 11 -8.66 6.02 12.87
C THR A 11 -7.76 7.22 12.58
N THR A 12 -6.74 7.45 13.39
CA THR A 12 -5.78 8.54 13.25
C THR A 12 -4.34 8.04 13.27
N ILE A 13 -3.43 8.83 12.69
CA ILE A 13 -2.00 8.50 12.69
C ILE A 13 -1.46 8.40 14.12
N ALA A 14 -1.86 9.35 14.98
CA ALA A 14 -1.47 9.36 16.39
C ALA A 14 -1.91 8.09 17.15
N GLU A 15 -3.08 7.54 16.84
CA GLU A 15 -3.53 6.26 17.40
C GLU A 15 -2.66 5.09 16.93
N ALA A 16 -2.32 5.04 15.63
CA ALA A 16 -1.42 4.02 15.10
C ALA A 16 -0.03 4.12 15.71
N GLU A 17 0.52 5.34 15.80
CA GLU A 17 1.81 5.62 16.42
C GLU A 17 1.86 5.21 17.89
N LYS A 18 0.84 5.59 18.67
CA LYS A 18 0.73 5.20 20.07
C LYS A 18 0.58 3.68 20.23
N GLN A 19 -0.27 3.05 19.42
CA GLN A 19 -0.59 1.63 19.55
C GLN A 19 0.59 0.73 19.23
N PHE A 20 1.41 1.11 18.24
CA PHE A 20 2.49 0.28 17.70
C PHE A 20 3.88 0.84 18.00
N ASN A 21 3.98 1.90 18.80
CA ASN A 21 5.22 2.64 19.04
C ASN A 21 5.92 3.05 17.73
N LEU A 22 5.12 3.45 16.72
CA LEU A 22 5.63 3.90 15.43
C LEU A 22 6.11 5.34 15.52
N VAL A 23 7.17 5.64 14.79
CA VAL A 23 7.69 7.00 14.65
C VAL A 23 7.81 7.34 13.17
N ARG A 24 7.19 8.44 12.74
CA ARG A 24 7.51 9.01 11.43
C ARG A 24 8.95 9.52 11.44
N THR A 25 9.78 8.99 10.56
CA THR A 25 11.18 9.41 10.47
C THR A 25 11.32 10.86 9.97
N ALA A 26 12.37 11.54 10.43
CA ALA A 26 12.80 12.82 9.87
C ALA A 26 13.95 12.65 8.85
N ASP A 27 14.45 11.43 8.68
CA ASP A 27 15.49 11.12 7.71
C ASP A 27 14.91 11.12 6.30
N VAL A 28 15.26 12.13 5.52
CA VAL A 28 14.85 12.29 4.13
C VAL A 28 15.36 11.19 3.21
N ASN A 29 16.32 10.36 3.65
CA ASN A 29 16.88 9.23 2.89
C ASN A 29 16.32 7.87 3.37
N PHE A 30 15.34 7.85 4.27
CA PHE A 30 14.77 6.59 4.76
C PHE A 30 14.04 5.80 3.67
N PHE A 31 13.30 6.50 2.80
CA PHE A 31 12.49 5.89 1.75
C PHE A 31 12.98 6.33 0.36
N THR A 32 14.14 5.79 -0.05
CA THR A 32 14.77 6.10 -1.35
C THR A 32 14.17 5.30 -2.50
N GLU A 33 13.55 4.14 -2.22
CA GLU A 33 13.05 3.21 -3.23
C GLU A 33 12.01 3.81 -4.19
N TRP A 34 11.29 4.86 -3.78
CA TRP A 34 10.34 5.54 -4.67
C TRP A 34 10.96 6.67 -5.49
N ARG A 35 12.25 7.00 -5.29
CA ARG A 35 12.95 8.11 -5.95
C ARG A 35 14.20 7.68 -6.73
N GLU A 36 14.93 6.69 -6.21
CA GLU A 36 16.25 6.30 -6.69
C GLU A 36 16.20 4.93 -7.38
N ASN A 37 17.12 4.71 -8.32
CA ASN A 37 17.29 3.46 -9.07
C ASN A 37 16.01 2.94 -9.75
N LEU A 38 15.07 3.85 -10.05
CA LEU A 38 13.83 3.53 -10.73
C LEU A 38 14.10 2.96 -12.13
N ALA A 39 13.51 1.81 -12.43
CA ALA A 39 13.66 1.17 -13.73
C ALA A 39 13.14 2.07 -14.86
N ASP A 40 13.73 1.96 -16.04
CA ASP A 40 13.14 2.56 -17.23
C ASP A 40 11.87 1.80 -17.64
N ILE A 41 10.92 2.54 -18.24
CA ILE A 41 9.71 1.99 -18.81
C ILE A 41 9.79 2.06 -20.34
N ILE A 42 9.52 0.93 -20.99
CA ILE A 42 9.56 0.86 -22.45
C ILE A 42 8.27 1.39 -23.07
N ASP A 43 8.30 1.73 -24.36
CA ASP A 43 7.14 2.34 -25.02
C ASP A 43 5.91 1.42 -25.06
N ALA A 44 6.11 0.10 -25.10
CA ALA A 44 5.02 -0.86 -24.98
C ALA A 44 4.30 -0.74 -23.63
N GLU A 45 5.03 -0.55 -22.53
CA GLU A 45 4.46 -0.36 -21.20
C GLU A 45 3.75 0.98 -21.08
N LYS A 46 4.36 2.05 -21.61
CA LYS A 46 3.71 3.37 -21.67
C LYS A 46 2.37 3.31 -22.40
N ALA A 47 2.30 2.60 -23.53
CA ALA A 47 1.06 2.44 -24.28
C ALA A 47 -0.04 1.71 -23.48
N VAL A 48 0.33 0.72 -22.66
CA VAL A 48 -0.61 0.05 -21.74
C VAL A 48 -1.07 1.02 -20.65
N LEU A 49 -0.15 1.74 -20.02
CA LEU A 49 -0.47 2.71 -18.97
C LEU A 49 -1.33 3.88 -19.47
N ASP A 50 -1.10 4.34 -20.70
CA ASP A 50 -1.93 5.37 -21.35
C ASP A 50 -3.35 4.89 -21.58
N ARG A 51 -3.50 3.61 -21.98
CA ARG A 51 -4.81 2.98 -22.13
C ARG A 51 -5.52 2.83 -20.79
N ILE A 52 -4.82 2.48 -19.71
CA ILE A 52 -5.37 2.44 -18.34
C ILE A 52 -5.92 3.82 -17.98
N LYS A 53 -5.10 4.87 -18.11
CA LYS A 53 -5.51 6.25 -17.79
C LYS A 53 -6.69 6.71 -18.66
N ALA A 54 -6.68 6.40 -19.96
CA ALA A 54 -7.77 6.76 -20.86
C ALA A 54 -9.10 6.10 -20.44
N ARG A 55 -9.07 4.81 -20.11
CA ARG A 55 -10.25 4.07 -19.60
C ARG A 55 -10.74 4.64 -18.28
N TYR A 56 -9.83 4.86 -17.34
CA TYR A 56 -10.14 5.47 -16.05
C TYR A 56 -10.86 6.81 -16.24
N ARG A 57 -10.31 7.71 -17.07
CA ARG A 57 -10.92 9.01 -17.39
C ARG A 57 -12.29 8.84 -18.04
N TYR A 58 -12.42 7.98 -19.04
CA TYR A 58 -13.68 7.76 -19.75
C TYR A 58 -14.81 7.39 -18.80
N HIS A 59 -14.55 6.46 -17.87
CA HIS A 59 -15.58 6.02 -16.92
C HIS A 59 -15.79 7.02 -15.77
N ARG A 60 -14.74 7.72 -15.31
CA ARG A 60 -14.83 8.70 -14.21
C ARG A 60 -15.57 9.99 -14.59
N VAL A 61 -15.70 10.31 -15.88
CA VAL A 61 -16.47 11.49 -16.33
C VAL A 61 -17.93 11.42 -15.89
N ASN A 62 -18.51 10.22 -15.76
CA ASN A 62 -19.92 10.05 -15.36
C ASN A 62 -20.11 9.91 -13.85
N GLY A 63 -19.07 10.17 -13.06
CA GLY A 63 -19.09 10.09 -11.61
C GLY A 63 -18.08 9.10 -11.04
N ASN A 64 -18.30 8.75 -9.78
CA ASN A 64 -17.38 7.89 -9.04
C ASN A 64 -17.40 6.45 -9.58
N LEU A 65 -16.21 5.85 -9.72
CA LEU A 65 -16.10 4.45 -10.08
C LEU A 65 -16.37 3.58 -8.85
N ALA A 66 -17.10 2.49 -9.05
CA ALA A 66 -17.19 1.44 -8.05
C ALA A 66 -15.82 0.78 -7.86
N GLU A 67 -15.56 0.28 -6.66
CA GLU A 67 -14.28 -0.35 -6.28
C GLU A 67 -13.92 -1.54 -7.17
N SER A 68 -14.89 -2.42 -7.45
CA SER A 68 -14.69 -3.53 -8.38
C SER A 68 -14.29 -3.07 -9.80
N LEU A 69 -14.71 -1.89 -10.23
CA LEU A 69 -14.39 -1.33 -11.52
C LEU A 69 -13.01 -0.66 -11.52
N VAL A 70 -12.61 0.00 -10.42
CA VAL A 70 -11.25 0.47 -10.20
C VAL A 70 -10.27 -0.70 -10.27
N ASN A 71 -10.59 -1.80 -9.59
CA ASN A 71 -9.78 -3.00 -9.60
C ASN A 71 -9.59 -3.55 -11.01
N LEU A 72 -10.68 -3.70 -11.77
CA LEU A 72 -10.62 -4.21 -13.13
C LEU A 72 -9.87 -3.30 -14.10
N LEU A 73 -10.09 -1.98 -14.02
CA LEU A 73 -9.61 -1.04 -15.03
C LEU A 73 -8.20 -0.52 -14.75
N VAL A 74 -7.79 -0.47 -13.49
CA VAL A 74 -6.57 0.20 -13.04
C VAL A 74 -5.64 -0.74 -12.31
N LEU A 75 -6.07 -1.30 -11.17
CA LEU A 75 -5.15 -2.04 -10.30
C LEU A 75 -4.70 -3.36 -10.91
N SER A 76 -5.63 -4.20 -11.37
CA SER A 76 -5.30 -5.48 -11.97
C SER A 76 -4.31 -5.35 -13.15
N PRO A 77 -4.56 -4.51 -14.17
CA PRO A 77 -3.61 -4.36 -15.27
C PRO A 77 -2.29 -3.70 -14.86
N LEU A 78 -2.27 -2.86 -13.82
CA LEU A 78 -1.05 -2.26 -13.29
C LEU A 78 -0.18 -3.30 -12.58
N LEU A 79 -0.77 -4.17 -11.76
CA LEU A 79 -0.06 -5.23 -11.04
C LEU A 79 0.43 -6.33 -11.99
N GLU A 80 -0.36 -6.66 -13.02
CA GLU A 80 0.07 -7.53 -14.13
C GLU A 80 1.31 -6.94 -14.82
N LEU A 81 1.26 -5.65 -15.18
CA LEU A 81 2.38 -4.97 -15.85
C LEU A 81 3.63 -4.85 -14.97
N ALA A 82 3.46 -4.84 -13.64
CA ALA A 82 4.56 -4.89 -12.68
C ALA A 82 5.18 -6.31 -12.55
N GLY A 83 4.57 -7.33 -13.15
CA GLY A 83 5.02 -8.72 -13.09
C GLY A 83 4.61 -9.46 -11.82
N PHE A 84 3.69 -8.92 -11.02
CA PHE A 84 3.31 -9.50 -9.72
C PHE A 84 2.35 -10.69 -9.82
N TYR A 85 1.94 -11.06 -11.04
CA TYR A 85 1.10 -12.23 -11.29
C TYR A 85 1.92 -13.49 -11.57
N ASP A 86 3.22 -13.31 -11.79
CA ASP A 86 4.14 -14.35 -12.20
C ASP A 86 5.13 -14.70 -11.06
N PRO A 87 5.75 -15.90 -11.08
CA PRO A 87 6.80 -16.23 -10.14
C PRO A 87 7.93 -15.18 -10.09
N PRO A 88 8.54 -14.91 -8.92
CA PRO A 88 8.33 -15.56 -7.62
C PRO A 88 7.21 -14.93 -6.78
N TYR A 89 6.36 -14.08 -7.36
CA TYR A 89 5.30 -13.38 -6.63
C TYR A 89 4.04 -14.25 -6.50
N LEU A 90 3.40 -14.17 -5.33
CA LEU A 90 2.09 -14.76 -5.11
C LEU A 90 1.13 -13.66 -4.69
N MET A 91 0.15 -13.41 -5.55
CA MET A 91 -0.95 -12.49 -5.26
C MET A 91 -2.03 -13.22 -4.49
N GLN A 92 -2.46 -12.63 -3.38
CA GLN A 92 -3.56 -13.08 -2.56
C GLN A 92 -4.61 -11.97 -2.51
N GLY A 93 -5.85 -12.30 -2.88
CA GLY A 93 -6.99 -11.39 -2.72
C GLY A 93 -7.64 -11.58 -1.35
N GLU A 94 -8.26 -10.51 -0.83
CA GLU A 94 -9.13 -10.54 0.36
C GLU A 94 -8.48 -11.14 1.62
N VAL A 95 -7.21 -10.79 1.88
CA VAL A 95 -6.47 -11.34 3.01
C VAL A 95 -7.01 -10.77 4.32
N ALA A 96 -7.54 -11.66 5.17
CA ALA A 96 -7.93 -11.30 6.53
C ALA A 96 -6.68 -11.05 7.38
N VAL A 97 -6.66 -9.92 8.07
CA VAL A 97 -5.56 -9.54 8.95
C VAL A 97 -6.08 -9.41 10.37
N GLU A 98 -5.38 -10.06 11.30
CA GLU A 98 -5.64 -9.97 12.73
C GLU A 98 -4.43 -9.35 13.42
N VAL A 99 -4.67 -8.30 14.19
CA VAL A 99 -3.64 -7.63 14.98
C VAL A 99 -4.05 -7.69 16.44
N SER A 100 -3.26 -8.41 17.25
CA SER A 100 -3.43 -8.42 18.69
C SER A 100 -2.87 -7.13 19.28
N THR A 101 -3.67 -6.45 20.10
CA THR A 101 -3.25 -5.26 20.84
C THR A 101 -3.30 -5.55 22.33
N SER A 102 -2.20 -5.28 23.02
CA SER A 102 -2.16 -5.17 24.47
C SER A 102 -2.53 -3.73 24.85
N VAL A 103 -3.64 -3.55 25.56
CA VAL A 103 -3.97 -2.25 26.17
C VAL A 103 -3.08 -2.07 27.41
N ALA A 104 -2.40 -0.94 27.54
CA ALA A 104 -1.52 -0.69 28.68
C ALA A 104 -2.31 -0.66 30.01
N GLU A 105 -1.84 -1.51 30.94
CA GLU A 105 -1.88 -1.46 32.41
C GLU A 105 -3.20 -1.33 33.21
N SER A 106 -4.39 -1.31 32.62
CA SER A 106 -5.60 -1.28 33.47
C SER A 106 -6.86 -2.02 33.00
N GLU A 107 -6.85 -2.69 31.84
CA GLU A 107 -8.02 -3.50 31.41
C GLU A 107 -7.61 -4.92 30.96
N VAL A 108 -8.20 -5.92 31.60
CA VAL A 108 -7.87 -7.36 31.52
C VAL A 108 -8.45 -8.01 30.25
N SER A 109 -8.48 -7.32 29.11
CA SER A 109 -8.91 -7.95 27.87
C SER A 109 -8.02 -7.61 26.70
N ASP A 110 -7.29 -8.61 26.21
CA ASP A 110 -6.69 -8.58 24.89
C ASP A 110 -7.77 -8.24 23.85
N GLU A 111 -7.53 -7.16 23.11
CA GLU A 111 -8.36 -6.76 21.98
C GLU A 111 -7.74 -7.33 20.70
N ILE A 112 -8.56 -7.97 19.87
CA ILE A 112 -8.16 -8.41 18.54
C ILE A 112 -8.77 -7.46 17.52
N LEU A 113 -7.90 -6.75 16.80
CA LEU A 113 -8.31 -5.94 15.67
C LEU A 113 -8.35 -6.78 14.42
N ARG A 114 -9.45 -6.69 13.67
CA ARG A 114 -9.63 -7.39 12.40
C ARG A 114 -9.81 -6.41 11.26
N GLY A 115 -9.22 -6.72 10.12
CA GLY A 115 -9.44 -6.01 8.86
C GLY A 115 -9.21 -6.93 7.67
N ARG A 116 -9.37 -6.37 6.49
CA ARG A 116 -9.16 -7.04 5.22
C ARG A 116 -8.28 -6.18 4.33
N ILE A 117 -7.27 -6.80 3.73
CA ILE A 117 -6.47 -6.23 2.65
C ILE A 117 -7.09 -6.71 1.34
N ASP A 118 -7.36 -5.80 0.41
CA ASP A 118 -8.02 -6.15 -0.85
C ASP A 118 -7.07 -6.95 -1.75
N PHE A 119 -5.81 -6.52 -1.88
CA PHE A 119 -4.76 -7.35 -2.44
C PHE A 119 -3.48 -7.31 -1.62
N LEU A 120 -2.92 -8.49 -1.43
CA LEU A 120 -1.63 -8.68 -0.83
C LEU A 120 -0.72 -9.39 -1.82
N VAL A 121 0.35 -8.72 -2.24
CA VAL A 121 1.42 -9.36 -3.02
C VAL A 121 2.50 -9.78 -2.03
N VAL A 122 2.76 -11.09 -1.96
CA VAL A 122 3.81 -11.67 -1.10
C VAL A 122 4.90 -12.30 -1.96
N SER A 123 6.15 -11.93 -1.72
CA SER A 123 7.31 -12.67 -2.25
C SER A 123 8.57 -12.45 -1.43
N LYS A 124 9.15 -13.50 -0.83
CA LYS A 124 10.47 -13.50 -0.16
C LYS A 124 10.82 -12.23 0.66
N GLY A 125 9.87 -11.72 1.45
CA GLY A 125 10.04 -10.52 2.29
C GLY A 125 9.45 -9.24 1.70
N LEU A 126 9.01 -9.25 0.45
CA LEU A 126 8.10 -8.25 -0.11
C LEU A 126 6.71 -8.55 0.40
N TRP A 127 6.14 -7.55 1.03
CA TRP A 127 4.73 -7.48 1.35
C TRP A 127 4.30 -6.14 0.76
N ILE A 128 3.54 -6.15 -0.33
CA ILE A 128 2.87 -4.94 -0.85
C ILE A 128 1.39 -5.12 -0.55
N ALA A 129 0.93 -4.43 0.48
CA ALA A 129 -0.49 -4.29 0.73
C ALA A 129 -1.03 -3.24 -0.23
N VAL A 130 -1.97 -3.64 -1.09
CA VAL A 130 -2.79 -2.73 -1.89
C VAL A 130 -4.10 -2.54 -1.16
N LEU A 131 -4.33 -1.31 -0.73
CA LEU A 131 -5.47 -0.95 0.11
C LEU A 131 -6.35 0.01 -0.66
N GLU A 132 -7.60 -0.40 -0.89
CA GLU A 132 -8.58 0.43 -1.53
C GLU A 132 -9.38 1.22 -0.50
N SER A 133 -9.31 2.55 -0.57
CA SER A 133 -10.17 3.39 0.27
C SER A 133 -11.58 3.45 -0.33
N LYS A 134 -12.61 3.33 0.51
CA LYS A 134 -14.01 3.55 0.09
C LYS A 134 -14.22 5.03 -0.30
N GLY A 135 -14.30 5.31 -1.60
CA GLY A 135 -14.53 6.66 -2.13
C GLY A 135 -13.47 7.07 -3.15
N THR A 136 -13.66 8.21 -3.82
CA THR A 136 -12.84 8.64 -4.96
C THR A 136 -11.74 9.66 -4.63
N GLU A 137 -11.52 9.92 -3.36
CA GLU A 137 -10.40 10.72 -2.86
C GLU A 137 -9.68 9.91 -1.79
N ILE A 138 -8.35 9.84 -1.89
CA ILE A 138 -7.54 9.30 -0.81
C ILE A 138 -7.62 10.32 0.31
N ASN A 139 -8.41 10.01 1.32
CA ASN A 139 -8.28 10.68 2.58
C ASN A 139 -7.09 10.06 3.32
N LEU A 140 -5.93 10.71 3.23
CA LEU A 140 -4.70 10.26 3.89
C LEU A 140 -4.92 10.00 5.38
N ASP A 141 -5.76 10.81 6.03
CA ASP A 141 -6.08 10.67 7.46
C ASP A 141 -6.77 9.33 7.75
N MET A 142 -7.49 8.76 6.78
CA MET A 142 -8.12 7.44 6.90
C MET A 142 -7.25 6.29 6.40
N ALA A 143 -6.52 6.51 5.31
CA ALA A 143 -5.75 5.46 4.65
C ALA A 143 -4.46 5.11 5.41
N ILE A 144 -3.71 6.10 5.90
CA ILE A 144 -2.41 5.87 6.56
C ILE A 144 -2.55 5.01 7.83
N PRO A 145 -3.43 5.32 8.80
CA PRO A 145 -3.48 4.57 10.06
C PRO A 145 -3.83 3.10 9.84
N GLN A 146 -4.78 2.85 8.93
CA GLN A 146 -5.16 1.50 8.54
C GLN A 146 -4.01 0.77 7.84
N THR A 147 -3.32 1.44 6.90
CA THR A 147 -2.18 0.87 6.18
C THR A 147 -1.05 0.49 7.12
N LEU A 148 -0.67 1.38 8.04
CA LEU A 148 0.36 1.11 9.06
C LEU A 148 -0.03 -0.08 9.94
N THR A 149 -1.30 -0.18 10.34
CA THR A 149 -1.80 -1.31 11.13
C THR A 149 -1.63 -2.63 10.38
N TYR A 150 -1.96 -2.67 9.08
CA TYR A 150 -1.77 -3.86 8.27
C TYR A 150 -0.30 -4.21 8.05
N MET A 151 0.56 -3.22 7.84
CA MET A 151 2.01 -3.44 7.69
C MET A 151 2.64 -3.98 8.99
N MET A 152 2.13 -3.58 10.16
CA MET A 152 2.54 -4.11 11.47
C MET A 152 2.14 -5.57 11.69
N ALA A 153 1.15 -6.07 10.95
CA ALA A 153 0.72 -7.46 11.00
C ALA A 153 1.63 -8.43 10.24
N ASN A 154 2.64 -7.92 9.53
CA ASN A 154 3.63 -8.76 8.85
C ASN A 154 4.34 -9.67 9.87
N PRO A 155 4.39 -11.01 9.70
CA PRO A 155 5.09 -11.89 10.63
C PRO A 155 6.61 -11.74 10.53
N ASP A 156 7.15 -11.28 9.41
CA ASP A 156 8.58 -11.03 9.24
C ASP A 156 8.91 -9.56 9.58
N ALA A 157 9.58 -9.37 10.72
CA ALA A 157 10.06 -8.06 11.18
C ALA A 157 11.50 -7.76 10.74
N THR A 158 12.17 -8.69 10.04
CA THR A 158 13.58 -8.55 9.68
C THR A 158 13.80 -7.69 8.45
N LYS A 159 12.79 -7.51 7.60
CA LYS A 159 12.85 -6.73 6.37
C LYS A 159 11.89 -5.53 6.42
N PRO A 160 12.20 -4.45 5.68
CA PRO A 160 11.23 -3.39 5.45
C PRO A 160 9.97 -3.92 4.77
N VAL A 161 8.83 -3.40 5.20
CA VAL A 161 7.52 -3.67 4.63
C VAL A 161 7.15 -2.48 3.75
N PHE A 162 6.56 -2.74 2.59
CA PHE A 162 6.08 -1.69 1.70
C PHE A 162 4.56 -1.75 1.57
N ALA A 163 3.94 -0.65 1.22
CA ALA A 163 2.51 -0.65 0.92
C ALA A 163 2.24 0.38 -0.16
N MET A 164 1.19 0.10 -0.94
CA MET A 164 0.62 1.05 -1.87
C MET A 164 -0.84 1.23 -1.48
N ALA A 165 -1.23 2.44 -1.13
CA ALA A 165 -2.63 2.77 -0.89
C ALA A 165 -3.19 3.56 -2.07
N THR A 166 -4.43 3.27 -2.44
CA THR A 166 -5.05 3.82 -3.64
C THR A 166 -6.58 3.91 -3.54
N ASN A 167 -7.16 4.80 -4.32
CA ASN A 167 -8.60 4.86 -4.60
C ASN A 167 -8.89 4.65 -6.10
N GLY A 168 -7.89 4.12 -6.84
CA GLY A 168 -7.88 4.00 -8.29
C GLY A 168 -7.47 5.23 -9.08
N GLY A 169 -7.64 6.43 -8.52
CA GLY A 169 -7.26 7.71 -9.15
C GLY A 169 -5.98 8.31 -8.62
N ASP A 170 -5.68 8.03 -7.37
CA ASP A 170 -4.51 8.50 -6.65
C ASP A 170 -3.80 7.29 -6.04
N PHE A 171 -2.50 7.43 -5.82
CA PHE A 171 -1.62 6.40 -5.29
C PHE A 171 -0.61 7.06 -4.36
N PHE A 172 -0.30 6.40 -3.25
CA PHE A 172 0.88 6.73 -2.47
C PHE A 172 1.47 5.45 -1.87
N PHE A 173 2.74 5.53 -1.51
CA PHE A 173 3.49 4.42 -0.98
C PHE A 173 3.90 4.69 0.46
N LEU A 174 4.01 3.64 1.26
CA LEU A 174 4.64 3.68 2.57
C LEU A 174 5.78 2.67 2.65
N LYS A 175 6.80 3.03 3.41
CA LYS A 175 7.84 2.11 3.89
C LYS A 175 7.75 2.04 5.40
N LEU A 176 7.81 0.84 5.94
CA LEU A 176 7.86 0.58 7.37
C LEU A 176 9.08 -0.29 7.67
N ASN A 177 9.95 0.16 8.56
CA ASN A 177 11.01 -0.65 9.13
C ASN A 177 10.64 -0.99 10.59
N ARG A 178 10.71 -2.27 10.95
CA ARG A 178 10.36 -2.77 12.28
C ARG A 178 11.58 -3.22 13.09
N GLN A 179 12.79 -3.03 12.56
CA GLN A 179 14.03 -3.26 13.30
C GLN A 179 14.25 -2.12 14.31
N GLY A 180 14.40 -2.46 15.59
CA GLY A 180 14.55 -1.47 16.66
C GLY A 180 13.22 -0.77 16.95
N THR A 181 13.23 0.57 16.98
CA THR A 181 11.98 1.36 17.07
C THR A 181 11.30 1.37 15.70
N PRO A 182 10.04 0.89 15.59
CA PRO A 182 9.33 0.90 14.32
C PRO A 182 9.25 2.31 13.71
N GLN A 183 9.73 2.46 12.48
CA GLN A 183 9.79 3.73 11.76
C GLN A 183 9.10 3.64 10.41
N TYR A 184 8.43 4.71 10.01
CA TYR A 184 7.80 4.79 8.69
C TYR A 184 8.02 6.13 8.00
N ASP A 185 7.88 6.11 6.68
CA ASP A 185 7.74 7.31 5.85
C ASP A 185 6.75 7.08 4.72
N ILE A 186 6.31 8.16 4.09
CA ILE A 186 5.24 8.21 3.09
C ILE A 186 5.75 8.95 1.85
N SER A 187 5.50 8.42 0.65
CA SER A 187 5.83 9.09 -0.60
C SER A 187 4.93 10.31 -0.86
N ARG A 188 5.23 11.07 -1.92
CA ARG A 188 4.22 11.97 -2.50
C ARG A 188 3.02 11.17 -3.05
N ILE A 189 1.92 11.87 -3.32
CA ILE A 189 0.78 11.32 -4.06
C ILE A 189 1.09 11.36 -5.57
N PHE A 190 0.69 10.31 -6.28
CA PHE A 190 0.67 10.19 -7.74
C PHE A 190 -0.79 10.09 -8.19
N SER A 191 -1.20 10.90 -9.17
CA SER A 191 -2.60 11.06 -9.57
C SER A 191 -2.82 10.82 -11.06
N LEU A 192 -4.01 10.31 -11.40
CA LEU A 192 -4.50 10.15 -12.77
C LEU A 192 -5.24 11.37 -13.29
N LEU A 193 -5.46 12.38 -12.44
CA LEU A 193 -6.14 13.62 -12.80
C LEU A 193 -5.29 14.58 -13.67
N PRO A 194 -3.99 14.80 -13.40
CA PRO A 194 -3.14 15.67 -14.22
C PRO A 194 -3.08 15.22 -15.69
N LEU A 195 -2.60 16.09 -16.58
CA LEU A 195 -2.41 15.71 -17.99
C LEU A 195 -1.32 14.64 -18.14
N GLN A 196 -0.21 14.79 -17.41
CA GLN A 196 0.88 13.82 -17.36
C GLN A 196 0.41 12.49 -16.76
N ASN A 197 0.83 11.37 -17.35
CA ASN A 197 0.46 10.04 -16.85
C ASN A 197 1.39 9.61 -15.72
N GLU A 198 1.00 9.87 -14.47
CA GLU A 198 1.81 9.51 -13.31
C GLU A 198 1.85 8.00 -13.04
N LEU A 199 1.06 7.17 -13.75
CA LEU A 199 1.22 5.71 -13.71
C LEU A 199 2.60 5.25 -14.16
N TYR A 200 3.28 6.07 -14.95
CA TYR A 200 4.66 5.82 -15.35
C TYR A 200 5.54 5.71 -14.11
N ASP A 201 5.45 6.66 -13.19
CA ASP A 201 6.21 6.65 -11.95
C ASP A 201 5.72 5.54 -11.02
N VAL A 202 4.41 5.33 -10.91
CA VAL A 202 3.83 4.24 -10.10
C VAL A 202 4.37 2.88 -10.54
N LEU A 203 4.40 2.58 -11.84
CA LEU A 203 4.94 1.31 -12.36
C LEU A 203 6.44 1.18 -12.04
N LYS A 204 7.22 2.25 -12.20
CA LYS A 204 8.66 2.24 -11.88
C LYS A 204 8.90 1.92 -10.41
N ILE A 205 8.11 2.50 -9.52
CA ILE A 205 8.19 2.26 -8.08
C ILE A 205 7.81 0.81 -7.78
N LEU A 206 6.69 0.31 -8.31
CA LEU A 206 6.29 -1.09 -8.12
C LEU A 206 7.38 -2.07 -8.57
N LYS A 207 7.97 -1.85 -9.74
CA LYS A 207 9.11 -2.64 -10.23
C LYS A 207 10.31 -2.56 -9.31
N GLN A 208 10.65 -1.37 -8.81
CA GLN A 208 11.77 -1.20 -7.89
C GLN A 208 11.55 -1.92 -6.56
N LEU A 209 10.33 -1.85 -6.02
CA LEU A 209 9.94 -2.57 -4.81
C LEU A 209 9.97 -4.10 -5.02
N GLY A 210 9.63 -4.57 -6.22
CA GLY A 210 9.80 -5.97 -6.63
C GLY A 210 11.26 -6.43 -6.63
N LYS A 211 12.16 -5.63 -7.21
CA LYS A 211 13.57 -5.98 -7.43
C LYS A 211 14.42 -6.07 -6.17
N GLY A 212 14.13 -5.29 -5.12
CA GLY A 212 14.97 -5.18 -3.91
C GLY A 212 15.21 -6.47 -3.12
N ILE A 213 14.80 -7.62 -3.64
CA ILE A 213 14.85 -8.95 -3.02
C ILE A 213 15.58 -9.98 -3.92
N GLU A 214 15.91 -9.66 -5.17
CA GLU A 214 16.69 -10.55 -6.04
C GLU A 214 18.21 -10.54 -5.72
N ASP A 215 18.72 -9.50 -5.04
CA ASP A 215 20.17 -9.30 -4.78
C ASP A 215 20.65 -9.81 -3.41
N ILE A 216 19.96 -10.78 -2.79
CA ILE A 216 20.43 -11.41 -1.54
C ILE A 216 20.47 -12.94 -1.73
N ASP A 217 21.54 -13.40 -2.37
CA ASP A 217 22.07 -14.77 -2.27
C ASP A 217 23.52 -14.72 -1.76
#